data_AF-A0A8D8FTR0-F1
#
_entry.id   AF-A0A8D8FTR0-F1
#
_cell.length_a   1.000
_cell.length_b   1.000
_cell.length_c   1.000
_cell.angle_alpha   90.00
_cell.angle_beta   90.00
_cell.angle_gamma   90.00
#
_symmetry.space_group_name_H-M   'P 1'
#
loop_
_entity.id
_entity.type
_entity.pdbx_description
1 polymer ?
#
loop_
_entity_poly.entity_id
_entity_poly.type
_entity_poly.pdbx_seq_one_letter_code
_entity_poly.pdbx_strand_id
1 'polypeptide(L)'
;MRKLFHKQGSLILKETPFACVLQSRYRAERCDKCFKPGKVLKCSNCLYVRYCNRSCQKEAWPEHQEECGKLKEIGDRVVPDAGLMMSRIIRKLLKGGDVMKGYYTDKC
;
A
#
# COMPACT_ATOMS: atom_id res chain seq x y z
N MET A 1 -26.53 3.62 28.67
CA MET A 1 -25.75 3.11 27.52
C MET A 1 -26.17 1.67 27.23
N ARG A 2 -26.68 1.36 26.03
CA ARG A 2 -26.89 -0.04 25.62
C ARG A 2 -25.53 -0.68 25.37
N LYS A 3 -25.21 -1.78 26.06
CA LYS A 3 -24.03 -2.60 25.72
C LYS A 3 -24.26 -3.19 24.33
N LEU A 4 -23.39 -2.87 23.37
CA LEU A 4 -23.33 -3.62 22.11
C LEU A 4 -22.80 -5.01 22.43
N PHE A 5 -23.64 -6.03 22.29
CA PHE A 5 -23.21 -7.42 22.41
C PHE A 5 -22.75 -7.91 21.04
N HIS A 6 -21.44 -8.07 20.87
CA HIS A 6 -20.85 -8.71 19.69
C HIS A 6 -20.79 -10.23 19.92
N LYS A 7 -21.31 -11.01 18.98
CA LYS A 7 -21.15 -12.48 18.99
C LYS A 7 -19.70 -12.85 18.68
N GLN A 8 -19.24 -14.02 19.14
CA GLN A 8 -17.94 -14.55 18.74
C GLN A 8 -17.82 -14.58 17.20
N GLY A 9 -16.69 -14.13 16.67
CA GLY A 9 -16.46 -14.00 15.23
C GLY A 9 -17.07 -12.75 14.58
N SER A 10 -17.70 -11.84 15.33
CA SER A 10 -18.22 -10.59 14.77
C SER A 10 -17.08 -9.71 14.23
N LEU A 11 -17.26 -9.17 13.02
CA LEU A 11 -16.42 -8.11 12.50
C LEU A 11 -16.76 -6.81 13.25
N ILE A 12 -15.83 -6.36 14.10
CA ILE A 12 -16.00 -5.12 14.88
C ILE A 12 -15.54 -3.91 14.07
N LEU A 13 -14.43 -4.05 13.34
CA LEU A 13 -13.81 -2.96 12.58
C LEU A 13 -13.10 -3.53 11.35
N LYS A 14 -13.25 -2.85 10.22
CA LYS A 14 -12.49 -3.08 9.00
C LYS A 14 -12.05 -1.75 8.44
N GLU A 15 -10.78 -1.64 8.09
CA GLU A 15 -10.23 -0.41 7.52
C GLU A 15 -9.24 -0.73 6.40
N THR A 16 -9.15 0.19 5.44
CA THR A 16 -8.08 0.19 4.44
C THR A 16 -6.88 0.94 5.01
N PRO A 17 -5.66 0.38 4.94
CA PRO A 17 -4.50 1.03 5.53
C PRO A 17 -4.27 2.42 4.93
N PHE A 18 -3.91 3.38 5.80
CA PHE A 18 -3.54 4.72 5.37
C PHE A 18 -2.39 4.68 4.36
N ALA A 19 -1.34 3.94 4.69
CA ALA A 19 -0.27 3.60 3.76
C ALA A 19 0.15 2.14 4.01
N CYS A 20 0.70 1.49 3.00
CA CYS A 20 1.25 0.15 3.13
C CYS A 20 2.44 -0.02 2.18
N VAL A 21 3.34 -0.94 2.51
CA VAL A 21 4.49 -1.33 1.68
C VAL A 21 4.68 -2.84 1.75
N LEU A 22 5.14 -3.45 0.65
CA LEU A 22 5.55 -4.84 0.65
C LEU A 22 6.95 -4.95 1.25
N GLN A 23 7.12 -5.86 2.21
CA GLN A 23 8.43 -6.16 2.78
C GLN A 23 9.40 -6.58 1.67
N SER A 24 10.61 -6.02 1.69
CA SER A 24 11.64 -6.22 0.67
C SER A 24 11.94 -7.67 0.35
N ARG A 25 11.95 -8.54 1.37
CA ARG A 25 12.16 -9.98 1.22
C ARG A 25 11.16 -10.69 0.30
N TYR A 26 9.96 -10.11 0.09
CA TYR A 26 8.91 -10.72 -0.74
C TYR A 26 8.77 -10.10 -2.14
N ARG A 27 9.61 -9.13 -2.50
CA ARG A 27 9.43 -8.33 -3.72
C ARG A 27 9.48 -9.14 -5.01
N ALA A 28 10.17 -10.28 -5.00
CA ALA A 28 10.27 -11.16 -6.18
C ALA A 28 9.08 -12.12 -6.34
N GLU A 29 8.25 -12.27 -5.32
CA GLU A 29 7.22 -13.32 -5.24
C GLU A 29 5.82 -12.78 -4.93
N ARG A 30 5.68 -11.49 -4.59
CA ARG A 30 4.40 -10.85 -4.24
C ARG A 30 4.21 -9.54 -4.96
N CYS A 31 2.95 -9.24 -5.25
CA CYS A 31 2.55 -7.98 -5.89
C CYS A 31 2.63 -6.81 -4.90
N ASP A 32 3.27 -5.70 -5.28
CA ASP A 32 3.36 -4.47 -4.48
C ASP A 32 2.01 -3.74 -4.31
N LYS A 33 0.98 -4.10 -5.09
CA LYS A 33 -0.38 -3.54 -4.96
C LYS A 33 -1.32 -4.41 -4.13
N CYS A 34 -1.44 -5.69 -4.47
CA CYS A 34 -2.44 -6.58 -3.87
C CYS A 34 -1.86 -7.57 -2.86
N PHE A 35 -0.54 -7.60 -2.67
CA PHE A 35 0.20 -8.44 -1.70
C PHE A 35 0.05 -9.96 -1.90
N LYS A 36 -0.72 -10.38 -2.90
CA LYS A 36 -0.90 -11.79 -3.27
C LYS A 36 0.41 -12.36 -3.82
N PRO A 37 0.74 -13.62 -3.48
CA PRO A 37 1.87 -14.31 -4.06
C PRO A 37 1.63 -14.65 -5.53
N GLY A 38 2.71 -14.79 -6.30
CA GLY A 38 2.68 -15.24 -7.68
C GLY A 38 3.79 -14.66 -8.54
N LYS A 39 3.73 -14.94 -9.85
CA LYS A 39 4.63 -14.33 -10.83
C LYS A 39 4.34 -12.84 -10.89
N VAL A 40 5.39 -12.03 -10.76
CA VAL A 40 5.31 -10.57 -10.80
C VAL A 40 6.25 -9.99 -11.83
N LEU A 41 5.85 -8.88 -12.42
CA LEU A 41 6.59 -8.14 -13.43
C LEU A 41 7.01 -6.80 -12.85
N LYS A 42 8.28 -6.42 -13.05
CA LYS A 42 8.79 -5.12 -12.65
C LYS A 42 8.05 -4.01 -13.39
N CYS A 43 7.82 -2.89 -12.71
CA CYS A 43 7.50 -1.64 -13.40
C CYS A 43 8.65 -1.29 -14.34
N SER A 44 8.35 -1.05 -15.62
CA SER A 44 9.35 -0.83 -16.67
C SER A 44 10.17 0.46 -16.48
N ASN A 45 9.65 1.44 -15.74
CA ASN A 45 10.34 2.72 -15.54
C ASN A 45 11.30 2.69 -14.34
N CYS A 46 10.84 2.26 -13.17
CA CYS A 46 11.66 2.26 -11.96
C CYS A 46 12.41 0.95 -11.70
N LEU A 47 12.00 -0.15 -12.34
CA LEU A 47 12.56 -1.50 -12.15
C LEU A 47 12.52 -2.05 -10.70
N TYR A 48 11.87 -1.33 -9.78
CA TYR A 48 11.83 -1.62 -8.34
C TYR A 48 10.57 -2.38 -7.94
N VAL A 49 9.40 -1.71 -7.96
CA VAL A 49 8.11 -2.32 -7.61
C VAL A 49 7.67 -3.32 -8.67
N ARG A 50 6.93 -4.35 -8.25
CA ARG A 50 6.46 -5.43 -9.11
C ARG A 50 4.97 -5.68 -8.96
N TYR A 51 4.32 -6.00 -10.07
CA TYR A 51 2.87 -6.23 -10.14
C TYR A 51 2.57 -7.57 -10.75
N CYS A 52 1.50 -8.24 -10.29
CA CYS A 52 1.07 -9.51 -10.88
C CYS A 52 0.45 -9.33 -12.28
N ASN A 53 -0.10 -8.16 -12.59
CA ASN A 53 -0.69 -7.84 -13.89
C ASN A 53 -0.86 -6.31 -14.09
N ARG A 54 -1.30 -5.92 -15.29
CA ARG A 54 -1.55 -4.52 -15.67
C ARG A 54 -2.65 -3.85 -14.82
N SER A 55 -3.64 -4.59 -14.31
CA SER A 55 -4.68 -4.02 -13.43
C SER A 55 -4.08 -3.52 -12.13
N CYS A 56 -3.30 -4.36 -11.44
CA CYS A 56 -2.59 -3.97 -10.22
C CYS A 56 -1.62 -2.80 -10.46
N GLN A 57 -0.95 -2.76 -11.61
CA GLN A 57 -0.10 -1.62 -11.96
C GLN A 57 -0.91 -0.32 -12.12
N LYS A 58 -2.05 -0.38 -12.82
CA LYS A 58 -2.94 0.78 -13.03
C LYS A 58 -3.54 1.28 -11.72
N GLU A 59 -4.00 0.37 -10.87
CA GLU A 59 -4.57 0.70 -9.55
C GLU A 59 -3.52 1.26 -8.58
N ALA A 60 -2.25 0.87 -8.70
CA ALA A 60 -1.16 1.42 -7.90
C ALA A 60 -0.66 2.78 -8.41
N TRP A 61 -0.93 3.12 -9.68
CA TRP A 61 -0.32 4.28 -10.34
C TRP A 61 -0.51 5.62 -9.61
N PRO A 62 -1.69 5.97 -9.06
CA PRO A 62 -1.88 7.25 -8.37
C PRO A 62 -0.90 7.49 -7.22
N GLU A 63 -0.54 6.42 -6.49
CA GLU A 63 0.44 6.44 -5.40
C GLU A 63 1.87 6.24 -5.93
N HIS A 64 2.05 5.30 -6.87
CA HIS A 64 3.36 4.91 -7.38
C HIS A 64 4.02 5.99 -8.24
N GLN A 65 3.26 6.78 -9.02
CA GLN A 65 3.82 7.73 -9.99
C GLN A 65 4.83 8.70 -9.36
N GLU A 66 4.59 9.12 -8.12
CA GLU A 66 5.42 10.10 -7.41
C GLU A 66 6.69 9.50 -6.81
N GLU A 67 6.66 8.22 -6.50
CA GLU A 67 7.85 7.48 -6.06
C GLU A 67 8.61 6.86 -7.24
N CYS A 68 7.97 6.67 -8.40
CA CYS A 68 8.53 5.96 -9.55
C CYS A 68 9.86 6.56 -10.01
N GLY A 69 9.92 7.89 -10.17
CA GLY A 69 11.15 8.60 -10.55
C GLY A 69 12.26 8.44 -9.51
N LYS A 70 11.92 8.57 -8.22
CA LYS A 70 12.89 8.42 -7.12
C LYS A 70 13.39 6.99 -6.96
N LEU A 71 12.53 6.01 -7.14
CA LEU A 71 12.92 4.60 -7.14
C LEU A 71 13.83 4.26 -8.32
N LYS A 72 13.63 4.90 -9.49
CA LYS A 72 14.54 4.77 -10.63
C LYS A 72 15.94 5.29 -10.32
N GLU A 73 16.05 6.45 -9.65
CA GLU A 73 17.33 7.04 -9.24
C GLU A 73 18.09 6.15 -8.24
N ILE A 74 17.38 5.38 -7.41
CA ILE A 74 17.98 4.47 -6.40
C ILE A 74 18.64 3.23 -7.05
N GLY A 75 18.18 2.82 -8.23
CA GLY A 75 18.70 1.66 -8.96
C GLY A 75 18.43 0.34 -8.24
N ASP A 76 19.43 -0.55 -8.21
CA ASP A 76 19.31 -1.91 -7.63
C ASP A 76 19.43 -1.96 -6.10
N ARG A 77 19.61 -0.81 -5.43
CA ARG A 77 19.68 -0.77 -3.96
C ARG A 77 18.32 -1.09 -3.37
N VAL A 78 18.32 -1.83 -2.27
CA VAL A 78 17.09 -2.08 -1.51
C VAL A 78 16.76 -0.85 -0.68
N VAL A 79 15.58 -0.27 -0.92
CA VAL A 79 15.04 0.79 -0.04
C VAL A 79 14.60 0.12 1.26
N PRO A 80 15.05 0.60 2.43
CA PRO A 80 14.57 0.11 3.71
C PRO A 80 13.04 0.21 3.80
N ASP A 81 12.37 -0.87 4.22
CA ASP A 81 10.89 -0.95 4.21
C ASP A 81 10.25 0.19 5.03
N ALA A 82 10.84 0.52 6.19
CA ALA A 82 10.41 1.66 7.00
C ALA A 82 10.58 3.01 6.27
N GLY A 83 11.66 3.18 5.51
CA GLY A 83 11.91 4.39 4.71
C GLY A 83 10.86 4.57 3.61
N LEU A 84 10.51 3.50 2.90
CA LEU A 84 9.45 3.52 1.90
C LEU A 84 8.08 3.79 2.53
N MET A 85 7.80 3.20 3.70
CA MET A 85 6.55 3.42 4.45
C MET A 85 6.42 4.89 4.89
N MET A 86 7.45 5.44 5.52
CA MET A 86 7.47 6.86 5.93
C MET A 86 7.28 7.78 4.73
N SER A 87 7.95 7.48 3.61
CA SER A 87 7.80 8.25 2.37
C SER A 87 6.36 8.27 1.86
N ARG A 88 5.65 7.14 1.89
CA ARG A 88 4.23 7.05 1.50
C ARG A 88 3.31 7.78 2.49
N ILE A 89 3.56 7.69 3.80
CA ILE A 89 2.81 8.43 4.82
C ILE A 89 2.94 9.94 4.60
N ILE A 90 4.18 10.44 4.49
CA ILE A 90 4.46 11.87 4.30
C ILE A 90 3.80 12.40 3.04
N ARG A 91 3.96 11.71 1.88
CA ARG A 91 3.30 12.14 0.63
C ARG A 91 1.79 12.19 0.75
N LYS A 92 1.18 11.21 1.43
CA LYS A 92 -0.26 11.15 1.60
C LYS A 92 -0.77 12.29 2.50
N LEU A 93 -0.05 12.61 3.58
CA LEU A 93 -0.35 13.78 4.42
C LEU A 93 -0.23 15.10 3.65
N LEU A 94 0.82 15.28 2.84
CA LEU A 94 1.00 16.48 2.01
C LEU A 94 -0.12 16.70 0.98
N LYS A 95 -0.94 15.69 0.72
CA LYS A 95 -2.10 15.74 -0.20
C LYS A 95 -3.45 15.80 0.52
N GLY A 96 -3.49 16.28 1.75
CA GLY A 96 -4.73 16.34 2.53
C GLY A 96 -5.12 14.98 3.12
N GLY A 97 -4.17 14.08 3.34
CA GLY A 97 -4.45 12.79 3.98
C GLY A 97 -4.92 12.95 5.43
N ASP A 98 -4.57 14.06 6.08
CA ASP A 98 -4.99 14.42 7.44
C ASP A 98 -6.51 14.58 7.58
N VAL A 99 -7.23 14.91 6.49
CA VAL A 99 -8.69 15.00 6.51
C VAL A 99 -9.41 13.69 6.14
N MET A 100 -8.69 12.63 5.77
CA MET A 100 -9.32 11.35 5.47
C MET A 100 -9.87 10.71 6.73
N LYS A 101 -11.13 10.30 6.67
CA LYS A 101 -11.81 9.57 7.73
C LYS A 101 -12.00 8.12 7.29
N GLY A 102 -11.49 7.18 8.08
CA GLY A 102 -11.94 5.80 8.00
C GLY A 102 -13.34 5.71 8.60
N TYR A 103 -14.31 5.19 7.85
CA TYR A 103 -15.61 4.86 8.44
C TYR A 103 -15.46 3.51 9.14
N TYR A 104 -15.33 3.55 10.45
CA TYR A 104 -15.01 2.37 11.28
C TYR A 104 -16.20 1.41 11.47
N THR A 105 -17.40 1.84 11.09
CA THR A 105 -18.66 1.09 11.18
C THR A 105 -19.56 1.41 9.99
N ASP A 106 -20.35 0.44 9.50
CA ASP A 106 -21.36 0.63 8.43
C ASP A 106 -22.50 1.59 8.80
N LYS A 107 -22.50 2.08 10.05
CA LYS A 107 -23.43 3.06 10.60
C LYS A 107 -22.62 4.13 11.33
N CYS A 108 -22.45 5.29 10.70
CA CYS A 108 -22.32 6.56 11.40
C CYS A 108 -23.60 7.35 11.12
#